data_AF-A0A3D1VDF9-F1
#
_entry.id   AF-A0A3D1VDF9-F1
#
_cell.length_a   1.000
_cell.length_b   1.000
_cell.length_c   1.000
_cell.angle_alpha   90.00
_cell.angle_beta   90.00
_cell.angle_gamma   90.00
#
_symmetry.space_group_name_H-M   'P 1'
#
loop_
_entity.id
_entity.type
_entity.pdbx_description
1 polymer ?
#
loop_
_entity_poly.entity_id
_entity_poly.type
_entity_poly.pdbx_seq_one_letter_code
_entity_poly.pdbx_strand_id
1 'polypeptide(L)'
;GVDAYRQPYIPFHLTTREFFQSASDHLNDDGVVVLNAGRTTTDFRLVDVMASTMASVFPNVYIIDVARFTNSMVIATKQPTDIASFAANIANIPEGSLIRQVGDIAIETGNIREWTGHDRVFTDDLAPVELVVDQIILRAATEER
;
A
#
# COMPACT_ATOMS: atom_id res chain seq x y z
N GLY A 1 7.13 -8.85 -3.25
CA GLY A 1 5.83 -8.18 -3.44
C GLY A 1 4.72 -9.16 -3.13
N VAL A 2 3.63 -8.69 -2.51
CA VAL A 2 2.46 -9.49 -2.16
C VAL A 2 1.27 -8.98 -2.98
N ASP A 3 0.77 -9.80 -3.91
CA ASP A 3 -0.33 -9.46 -4.82
C ASP A 3 -1.55 -10.34 -4.51
N ALA A 4 -2.16 -10.08 -3.35
CA ALA A 4 -3.29 -10.84 -2.83
C ALA A 4 -4.44 -9.95 -2.32
N TYR A 5 -4.34 -8.62 -2.43
CA TYR A 5 -5.28 -7.67 -1.84
C TYR A 5 -6.32 -7.19 -2.86
N ARG A 6 -6.84 -8.13 -3.64
CA ARG A 6 -7.87 -7.88 -4.65
C ARG A 6 -9.20 -8.49 -4.21
N GLN A 7 -10.24 -7.67 -4.28
CA GLN A 7 -11.62 -8.07 -3.99
C GLN A 7 -12.09 -9.20 -4.94
N PRO A 8 -13.07 -10.03 -4.53
CA PRO A 8 -13.88 -9.92 -3.31
C PRO A 8 -13.28 -10.60 -2.08
N TYR A 9 -12.24 -11.42 -2.22
CA TYR A 9 -11.68 -12.19 -1.11
C TYR A 9 -10.19 -11.92 -0.93
N ILE A 10 -9.82 -11.49 0.27
CA ILE A 10 -8.44 -11.29 0.71
C ILE A 10 -8.23 -12.22 1.90
N PRO A 11 -7.26 -13.16 1.85
CA PRO A 11 -6.98 -14.02 2.99
C PRO A 11 -6.57 -13.18 4.21
N PHE A 12 -7.36 -13.24 5.29
CA PHE A 12 -7.17 -12.34 6.44
C PHE A 12 -5.77 -12.42 7.05
N HIS A 13 -5.17 -13.61 7.07
CA HIS A 13 -3.82 -13.84 7.61
C HIS A 13 -2.71 -13.19 6.79
N LEU A 14 -3.02 -12.58 5.64
CA LEU A 14 -2.09 -11.74 4.88
C LEU A 14 -2.27 -10.24 5.20
N THR A 15 -3.17 -9.90 6.11
CA THR A 15 -3.56 -8.51 6.40
C THR A 15 -3.18 -8.07 7.81
N THR A 16 -2.46 -8.91 8.55
CA THR A 16 -2.21 -8.74 9.99
C THR A 16 -0.83 -8.19 10.27
N ARG A 17 -0.68 -7.56 11.43
CA ARG A 17 0.62 -7.14 11.96
C ARG A 17 1.58 -8.33 12.06
N GLU A 18 1.10 -9.49 12.51
CA GLU A 18 1.91 -10.70 12.66
C GLU A 18 2.46 -11.19 11.31
N PHE A 19 1.65 -11.13 10.25
CA PHE A 19 2.13 -11.37 8.90
C PHE A 19 3.19 -10.36 8.47
N PHE A 20 2.98 -9.06 8.72
CA PHE A 20 3.95 -8.03 8.35
C PHE A 20 5.23 -8.09 9.17
N GLN A 21 5.16 -8.51 10.44
CA GLN A 21 6.33 -8.79 11.26
C GLN A 21 7.12 -9.96 10.67
N SER A 22 6.45 -11.07 10.33
CA SER A 22 7.09 -12.20 9.67
C SER A 22 7.73 -11.77 8.34
N ALA A 23 7.04 -10.96 7.53
CA ALA A 23 7.61 -10.43 6.29
C ALA A 23 8.86 -9.57 6.56
N SER A 24 8.83 -8.68 7.56
CA SER A 24 9.98 -7.86 7.97
C SER A 24 11.18 -8.70 8.40
N ASP A 25 10.95 -9.77 9.17
CA ASP A 25 12.00 -10.66 9.67
C ASP A 25 12.73 -11.42 8.53
N HIS A 26 12.07 -11.60 7.39
CA HIS A 26 12.64 -12.24 6.20
C HIS A 26 13.27 -11.26 5.20
N LEU A 27 13.15 -9.95 5.43
CA LEU A 27 13.78 -8.94 4.58
C LEU A 27 15.26 -8.74 4.94
N ASN A 28 16.09 -8.50 3.92
CA ASN A 28 17.41 -7.89 4.12
C ASN A 28 17.27 -6.47 4.70
N ASP A 29 18.37 -5.88 5.18
CA ASP A 29 18.35 -4.59 5.88
C ASP A 29 17.75 -3.45 5.05
N ASP A 30 18.01 -3.41 3.74
CA ASP A 30 17.44 -2.43 2.79
C ASP A 30 16.15 -2.92 2.09
N GLY A 31 15.51 -3.96 2.65
CA GLY A 31 14.35 -4.58 2.06
C GLY A 31 13.08 -3.72 2.13
N VAL A 32 12.15 -4.02 1.23
CA VAL A 32 10.83 -3.38 1.18
C VAL A 32 9.72 -4.41 1.02
N VAL A 33 8.57 -4.17 1.65
CA VAL A 33 7.32 -4.88 1.36
C VAL A 33 6.47 -4.01 0.44
N VAL A 34 5.92 -4.60 -0.61
CA VAL A 34 5.04 -3.91 -1.56
C VAL A 34 3.74 -4.69 -1.68
N LEU A 35 2.62 -4.02 -1.47
CA LEU A 35 1.26 -4.56 -1.60
C LEU A 35 0.54 -3.85 -2.75
N ASN A 36 -0.28 -4.60 -3.48
CA ASN A 36 -1.21 -4.06 -4.48
C ASN A 36 -2.64 -4.14 -3.92
N ALA A 37 -3.14 -3.02 -3.39
CA ALA A 37 -4.45 -2.96 -2.72
C ALA A 37 -5.52 -2.37 -3.64
N GLY A 38 -6.65 -3.08 -3.77
CA GLY A 38 -7.83 -2.54 -4.44
C GLY A 38 -8.47 -1.37 -3.67
N ARG A 39 -9.05 -0.43 -4.39
CA ARG A 39 -9.81 0.72 -3.86
C ARG A 39 -10.91 1.12 -4.83
N THR A 40 -11.66 2.18 -4.55
CA THR A 40 -12.46 2.87 -5.58
C THR A 40 -11.86 4.26 -5.84
N THR A 41 -12.50 5.05 -6.71
CA THR A 41 -12.12 6.46 -6.92
C THR A 41 -12.15 7.27 -5.63
N THR A 42 -13.07 6.94 -4.71
CA THR A 42 -13.39 7.74 -3.51
C THR A 42 -13.25 6.98 -2.19
N ASP A 43 -13.00 5.67 -2.23
CA ASP A 43 -12.94 4.81 -1.05
C ASP A 43 -11.60 4.10 -0.93
N PHE A 44 -10.81 4.52 0.07
CA PHE A 44 -9.46 4.05 0.34
C PHE A 44 -9.36 3.19 1.60
N ARG A 45 -10.48 2.79 2.22
CA ARG A 45 -10.47 2.11 3.53
C ARG A 45 -9.60 0.86 3.58
N LEU A 46 -9.55 0.07 2.50
CA LEU A 46 -8.63 -1.06 2.42
C LEU A 46 -7.16 -0.60 2.35
N VAL A 47 -6.86 0.46 1.60
CA VAL A 47 -5.50 1.03 1.54
C VAL A 47 -5.08 1.55 2.92
N ASP A 48 -5.96 2.28 3.60
CA ASP A 48 -5.69 2.96 4.88
C ASP A 48 -5.46 1.96 6.03
N VAL A 49 -6.29 0.91 6.11
CA VAL A 49 -6.15 -0.15 7.13
C VAL A 49 -4.87 -0.98 6.91
N MET A 50 -4.53 -1.25 5.64
CA MET A 50 -3.30 -1.96 5.29
C MET A 50 -2.07 -1.10 5.59
N ALA A 51 -2.10 0.18 5.23
CA ALA A 51 -1.01 1.11 5.53
C ALA A 51 -0.80 1.28 7.04
N SER A 52 -1.88 1.38 7.82
CA SER A 52 -1.81 1.46 9.28
C SER A 52 -1.27 0.19 9.92
N THR A 53 -1.67 -0.98 9.39
CA THR A 53 -1.16 -2.26 9.89
C THR A 53 0.33 -2.42 9.58
N MET A 54 0.77 -2.08 8.37
CA MET A 54 2.20 -2.07 8.02
C MET A 54 2.99 -1.06 8.86
N ALA A 55 2.45 0.14 9.09
CA ALA A 55 3.10 1.19 9.90
C ALA A 55 3.26 0.82 11.38
N SER A 56 2.59 -0.24 11.85
CA SER A 56 2.82 -0.79 13.19
C SER A 56 4.10 -1.65 13.30
N VAL A 57 4.73 -1.97 12.16
CA VAL A 57 5.94 -2.80 12.06
C VAL A 57 7.10 -2.03 11.41
N PHE A 58 6.83 -1.26 10.36
CA PHE A 58 7.85 -0.59 9.55
C PHE A 58 7.96 0.91 9.90
N PRO A 59 9.18 1.50 9.82
CA PRO A 59 9.40 2.91 10.12
C PRO A 59 8.68 3.87 9.17
N ASN A 60 8.62 3.56 7.87
CA ASN A 60 7.88 4.38 6.90
C ASN A 60 7.02 3.49 5.99
N VAL A 61 5.87 4.03 5.62
CA VAL A 61 4.94 3.44 4.65
C VAL A 61 4.56 4.51 3.63
N TYR A 62 4.58 4.17 2.35
CA TYR A 62 4.24 5.06 1.24
C TYR A 62 3.10 4.48 0.42
N ILE A 63 2.29 5.36 -0.16
CA ILE A 63 1.17 5.02 -1.02
C ILE A 63 1.38 5.67 -2.38
N ILE A 64 1.22 4.88 -3.45
CA ILE A 64 1.19 5.34 -4.83
C ILE A 64 -0.12 4.88 -5.47
N ASP A 65 -0.95 5.82 -5.88
CA ASP A 65 -2.21 5.57 -6.57
C ASP A 65 -1.93 5.31 -8.05
N VAL A 66 -2.40 4.17 -8.58
CA VAL A 66 -2.14 3.86 -9.98
C VAL A 66 -3.22 4.51 -10.84
N ALA A 67 -2.92 5.64 -11.49
CA ALA A 67 -3.90 6.55 -12.13
C ALA A 67 -4.92 5.91 -13.09
N ARG A 68 -4.59 4.78 -13.74
CA ARG A 68 -5.49 4.07 -14.68
C ARG A 68 -6.31 2.96 -14.03
N PHE A 69 -6.03 2.62 -12.77
CA PHE A 69 -6.61 1.47 -12.10
C PHE A 69 -7.20 1.87 -10.75
N THR A 70 -8.17 1.08 -10.29
CA THR A 70 -8.75 1.18 -8.96
C THR A 70 -7.87 0.48 -7.92
N ASN A 71 -6.56 0.76 -7.97
CA ASN A 71 -5.54 0.13 -7.14
C ASN A 71 -4.56 1.19 -6.62
N SER A 72 -4.03 0.95 -5.43
CA SER A 72 -2.90 1.67 -4.86
C SER A 72 -1.82 0.69 -4.43
N MET A 73 -0.57 1.07 -4.70
CA MET A 73 0.60 0.38 -4.18
C MET A 73 0.86 0.89 -2.78
N VAL A 74 0.92 -0.01 -1.79
CA VAL A 74 1.31 0.31 -0.41
C VAL A 74 2.69 -0.28 -0.15
N ILE A 75 3.66 0.56 0.17
CA ILE A 75 5.08 0.23 0.18
C ILE A 75 5.64 0.52 1.57
N ALA A 76 6.18 -0.47 2.26
CA ALA A 76 6.84 -0.27 3.54
C ALA A 76 8.35 -0.52 3.43
N THR A 77 9.14 0.37 4.02
CA THR A 77 10.60 0.30 4.01
C THR A 77 11.10 -0.20 5.36
N LYS A 78 12.10 -1.09 5.36
CA LYS A 78 12.68 -1.62 6.61
C LYS A 78 13.58 -0.59 7.32
N GLN A 79 14.26 0.27 6.56
CA GLN A 79 15.01 1.40 7.09
C GLN A 79 14.20 2.69 7.00
N PRO A 80 14.48 3.66 7.91
CA PRO A 80 13.97 5.01 7.76
C PRO A 80 14.33 5.62 6.40
N THR A 81 13.33 6.15 5.71
CA THR A 81 13.46 6.80 4.41
C THR A 81 12.67 8.10 4.37
N ASP A 82 12.91 8.93 3.35
CA ASP A 82 12.22 10.21 3.17
C ASP A 82 11.65 10.29 1.76
N ILE A 83 10.37 10.64 1.66
CA ILE A 83 9.69 10.84 0.38
C ILE A 83 10.30 11.98 -0.44
N ALA A 84 10.88 13.00 0.20
CA ALA A 84 11.55 14.08 -0.50
C ALA A 84 12.78 13.59 -1.28
N SER A 85 13.41 12.50 -0.81
CA SER A 85 14.53 11.86 -1.49
C SER A 85 14.09 11.05 -2.72
N PHE A 86 12.82 10.67 -2.83
CA PHE A 86 12.32 9.83 -3.93
C PHE A 86 12.54 10.49 -5.29
N ALA A 87 12.06 11.72 -5.48
CA ALA A 87 12.21 12.44 -6.75
C ALA A 87 13.68 12.69 -7.12
N ALA A 88 14.51 13.02 -6.13
CA ALA A 88 15.95 13.19 -6.34
C ALA A 88 16.63 11.87 -6.75
N ASN A 89 16.26 10.75 -6.14
CA ASN A 89 16.79 9.44 -6.47
C ASN A 89 16.38 9.01 -7.89
N ILE A 90 15.12 9.21 -8.27
CA ILE A 90 14.65 8.97 -9.63
C ILE A 90 15.41 9.86 -10.62
N ALA A 91 15.64 11.14 -10.29
CA ALA A 91 16.39 12.08 -11.12
C ALA A 91 17.84 11.63 -11.43
N ASN A 92 18.46 10.84 -10.55
CA ASN A 92 19.80 10.31 -10.71
C ASN A 92 19.86 8.99 -11.53
N ILE A 93 18.71 8.39 -11.84
CA ILE A 93 18.66 7.19 -12.69
C ILE A 93 18.79 7.61 -14.16
N PRO A 94 19.62 6.90 -14.96
CA PRO A 94 19.78 7.19 -16.39
C PRO A 94 18.46 7.27 -17.14
N GLU A 95 18.35 8.26 -18.03
CA GLU A 95 17.22 8.40 -18.94
C GLU A 95 17.05 7.13 -19.80
N GLY A 96 15.79 6.77 -20.09
CA GLY A 96 15.45 5.55 -20.81
C GLY A 96 15.39 4.28 -19.94
N SER A 97 15.88 4.31 -18.70
CA SER A 97 15.69 3.20 -17.75
C SER A 97 14.21 2.97 -17.44
N LEU A 98 13.79 1.71 -17.34
CA LEU A 98 12.42 1.38 -16.92
C LEU A 98 12.12 1.89 -15.50
N ILE A 99 13.12 1.87 -14.61
CA ILE A 99 12.96 2.36 -13.23
C ILE A 99 12.72 3.87 -13.24
N ARG A 100 13.45 4.60 -14.11
CA ARG A 100 13.25 6.04 -14.30
C ARG A 100 11.82 6.33 -14.77
N GLN A 101 11.38 5.63 -15.82
CA GLN A 101 10.03 5.79 -16.37
C GLN A 101 8.93 5.51 -15.33
N VAL A 102 9.04 4.42 -14.56
CA VAL A 102 8.07 4.09 -13.51
C VAL A 102 8.09 5.13 -12.39
N GLY A 103 9.28 5.60 -12.00
CA GLY A 103 9.45 6.65 -11.01
C GLY A 103 8.81 7.96 -11.44
N ASP A 104 9.05 8.40 -12.67
CA ASP A 104 8.47 9.62 -13.23
C ASP A 104 6.92 9.52 -13.26
N ILE A 105 6.35 8.39 -13.69
CA ILE A 105 4.89 8.16 -13.66
C ILE A 105 4.33 8.25 -12.24
N ALA A 106 5.03 7.68 -11.25
CA ALA A 106 4.62 7.73 -9.85
C ALA A 106 4.63 9.15 -9.29
N ILE A 107 5.57 10.00 -9.73
CA ILE A 107 5.66 11.41 -9.34
C ILE A 107 4.53 12.22 -10.01
N GLU A 108 4.35 12.05 -11.32
CA GLU A 108 3.44 12.89 -12.11
C GLU A 108 1.96 12.57 -11.87
N THR A 109 1.63 11.28 -11.75
CA THR A 109 0.23 10.82 -11.71
C THR A 109 -0.09 9.96 -10.50
N GLY A 110 0.94 9.54 -9.76
CA GLY A 110 0.82 8.53 -8.74
C GLY A 110 0.35 9.02 -7.38
N ASN A 111 0.15 10.32 -7.18
CA ASN A 111 -0.20 10.90 -5.87
C ASN A 111 0.65 10.29 -4.72
N ILE A 112 1.95 10.19 -4.97
CA ILE A 112 2.87 9.53 -4.06
C ILE A 112 2.94 10.29 -2.73
N ARG A 113 2.78 9.57 -1.63
CA ARG A 113 2.74 10.16 -0.29
C ARG A 113 3.20 9.18 0.77
N GLU A 114 3.75 9.71 1.85
CA GLU A 114 3.96 8.95 3.08
C GLU A 114 2.63 8.81 3.85
N TRP A 115 2.36 7.62 4.37
CA TRP A 115 1.28 7.38 5.29
C TRP A 115 1.67 7.82 6.70
N THR A 116 1.09 8.95 7.13
CA THR A 116 1.24 9.50 8.49
C THR A 116 -0.08 9.43 9.28
N GLY A 117 -1.10 8.79 8.71
CA GLY A 117 -2.41 8.64 9.32
C GLY A 117 -2.46 7.51 10.35
N HIS A 118 -3.64 7.37 10.96
CA HIS A 118 -3.94 6.29 11.89
C HIS A 118 -5.30 5.68 11.56
N ASP A 119 -5.32 4.37 11.33
CA ASP A 119 -6.50 3.52 11.26
C ASP A 119 -6.29 2.31 12.19
N ARG A 120 -7.27 1.41 12.25
CA ARG A 120 -7.17 0.16 12.98
C ARG A 120 -6.02 -0.68 12.44
N VAL A 121 -5.24 -1.24 13.35
CA VAL A 121 -4.25 -2.26 13.06
C VAL A 121 -4.94 -3.62 13.13
N PHE A 122 -4.84 -4.39 12.06
CA PHE A 122 -5.31 -5.77 12.03
C PHE A 122 -4.31 -6.70 12.69
N THR A 123 -4.83 -7.67 13.43
CA THR A 123 -4.04 -8.72 14.10
C THR A 123 -4.62 -10.08 13.77
N ASP A 124 -3.87 -11.16 14.00
CA ASP A 124 -4.38 -12.52 13.81
C ASP A 124 -5.68 -12.79 14.59
N ASP A 125 -5.82 -12.21 15.78
CA ASP A 125 -7.05 -12.28 16.59
C ASP A 125 -8.19 -11.39 16.08
N LEU A 126 -7.90 -10.34 15.29
CA LEU A 126 -8.86 -9.34 14.84
C LEU A 126 -8.46 -8.70 13.50
N ALA A 127 -8.86 -9.35 12.41
CA ALA A 127 -8.66 -8.84 11.04
C ALA A 127 -9.95 -8.97 10.22
N PRO A 128 -10.97 -8.13 10.47
CA PRO A 128 -12.24 -8.15 9.73
C PRO A 128 -12.09 -7.54 8.31
N VAL A 129 -11.16 -8.05 7.51
CA VAL A 129 -10.90 -7.57 6.14
C VAL A 129 -12.12 -7.77 5.23
N GLU A 130 -12.85 -8.86 5.40
CA GLU A 130 -14.07 -9.15 4.63
C GLU A 130 -15.12 -8.06 4.84
N LEU A 131 -15.33 -7.62 6.09
CA LEU A 131 -16.27 -6.52 6.39
C LEU A 131 -15.84 -5.20 5.74
N VAL A 132 -14.54 -4.91 5.66
CA VAL A 132 -14.04 -3.72 4.96
C VAL A 132 -14.34 -3.82 3.46
N VAL A 133 -14.07 -4.98 2.86
CA VAL A 133 -14.32 -5.23 1.44
C VAL A 133 -15.82 -5.15 1.12
N ASP A 134 -16.67 -5.79 1.92
CA ASP A 134 -18.13 -5.79 1.74
C ASP A 134 -18.71 -4.38 1.76
N GLN A 135 -18.26 -3.54 2.71
CA GLN A 135 -18.71 -2.16 2.79
C GLN A 135 -18.27 -1.31 1.58
N ILE A 136 -17.11 -1.61 0.99
CA ILE A 136 -16.66 -0.93 -0.24
C ILE A 136 -17.57 -1.33 -1.40
N ILE A 137 -17.86 -2.62 -1.56
CA ILE A 137 -18.73 -3.15 -2.61
C ILE A 137 -20.16 -2.59 -2.49
N LEU A 138 -20.73 -2.61 -1.28
CA LEU A 138 -22.06 -2.09 -1.00
C LEU A 138 -22.15 -0.60 -1.35
N ARG A 139 -21.15 0.19 -0.96
CA ARG A 139 -21.13 1.63 -1.26
C ARG A 139 -21.07 1.89 -2.76
N ALA A 140 -20.17 1.21 -3.47
CA ALA A 140 -20.06 1.32 -4.93
C ALA A 140 -21.38 1.00 -5.63
N ALA A 141 -22.07 -0.08 -5.22
CA ALA A 141 -23.36 -0.46 -5.79
C ALA A 141 -24.49 0.56 -5.51
N THR A 142 -24.38 1.35 -4.45
CA THR A 142 -25.38 2.39 -4.11
C THR A 142 -25.11 3.75 -4.75
N GLU A 143 -23.85 4.06 -5.08
CA GLU A 143 -23.45 5.32 -5.74
C GLU A 143 -23.72 5.31 -7.27
N GLU A 144 -23.97 4.14 -7.87
CA GLU A 144 -24.38 3.99 -9.28
C GLU A 144 -25.89 4.20 -9.55
N ARG A 145 -26.66 4.71 -8.57
CA ARG A 145 -28.08 5.07 -8.70
C ARG A 145 -28.30 6.58 -8.73
#